data_AF-A0A9D7YHG0-F1
#
_entry.id   AF-A0A9D7YHG0-F1
#
_cell.length_a   1.000
_cell.length_b   1.000
_cell.length_c   1.000
_cell.angle_alpha   90.00
_cell.angle_beta   90.00
_cell.angle_gamma   90.00
#
_symmetry.space_group_name_H-M   'P 1'
#
loop_
_entity.id
_entity.type
_entity.pdbx_description
1 polymer ?
#
loop_
_entity_poly.entity_id
_entity_poly.type
_entity_poly.pdbx_seq_one_letter_code
_entity_poly.pdbx_strand_id
1 'polypeptide(L)'
;MKDLNRLGWLLAGVTGMALSASVAVAQADSTPAPQDKAVEGRIERRADFDPAVLRERLTRRLVELELETARVRNAVEQLNKGGAPEDVFELLRPTMERRVEAMPRAHGGPPEGFGPKGEEGGPAIRRGPGGPAHEGMMLRDRFNAGEPLTDEQRRALESFLAANTPRVAAQLDRLESDHPQAAEFLLRDVQRRMQELERVAKEDPAALQERLRAVSSELEIRQAAMDFVRARRAADVAAQAEARAAIEQLVPERVAATLADRERELAAMKERIARMEAELAAARADPQEMIAKRLDELLQRLEQAPVMQPRAPGEPAEPRLRRKVRDEI
;
A
#
# COMPACT_ATOMS: atom_id res chain seq x y z
N MET A 1 -1.97 28.21 9.59
CA MET A 1 -1.86 26.81 10.07
C MET A 1 -2.84 25.81 9.42
N LYS A 2 -3.82 26.21 8.59
CA LYS A 2 -4.74 25.28 7.88
C LYS A 2 -4.11 24.52 6.70
N ASP A 3 -2.94 24.93 6.21
CA ASP A 3 -2.31 24.39 5.00
C ASP A 3 -1.30 23.25 5.25
N LEU A 4 -1.19 22.74 6.48
CA LEU A 4 -0.35 21.57 6.79
C LEU A 4 -1.03 20.25 6.40
N ASN A 5 -2.36 20.15 6.49
CA ASN A 5 -3.10 18.92 6.16
C ASN A 5 -3.27 18.68 4.65
N ARG A 6 -3.08 19.69 3.79
CA ARG A 6 -3.10 19.55 2.33
C ARG A 6 -1.75 19.07 1.76
N LEU A 7 -0.67 19.14 2.54
CA LEU A 7 0.70 18.87 2.06
C LEU A 7 1.06 17.39 1.98
N GLY A 8 0.46 16.55 2.83
CA GLY A 8 0.71 15.10 2.84
C GLY A 8 0.26 14.39 1.55
N TRP A 9 -0.61 14.99 0.75
CA TRP A 9 -1.21 14.37 -0.42
C TRP A 9 -0.47 14.63 -1.74
N LEU A 10 0.30 15.73 -1.84
CA LEU A 10 1.08 16.03 -3.05
C LEU A 10 2.33 15.14 -3.17
N LEU A 11 2.88 14.66 -2.05
CA LEU A 11 4.05 13.77 -2.02
C LEU A 11 3.71 12.28 -2.23
N ALA A 12 2.44 11.88 -2.02
CA ALA A 12 1.98 10.53 -2.35
C ALA A 12 1.86 10.28 -3.87
N GLY A 13 1.85 11.34 -4.69
CA GLY A 13 1.69 11.24 -6.15
C GLY A 13 2.97 10.92 -6.92
N VAL A 14 4.16 11.22 -6.36
CA VAL A 14 5.44 11.05 -7.09
C VAL A 14 6.08 9.68 -6.83
N THR A 15 5.73 9.00 -5.74
CA THR A 15 6.32 7.70 -5.35
C THR A 15 5.48 6.47 -5.78
N GLY A 16 4.45 6.68 -6.60
CA GLY A 16 3.34 5.72 -6.77
C GLY A 16 2.98 5.33 -8.21
N MET A 17 3.85 5.54 -9.21
CA MET A 17 3.72 4.80 -10.47
C MET A 17 4.44 3.46 -10.35
N ALA A 18 3.92 2.60 -9.48
CA ALA A 18 4.10 1.17 -9.68
C ALA A 18 3.35 0.84 -10.99
N LEU A 19 4.09 0.60 -12.07
CA LEU A 19 3.58 -0.14 -13.22
C LEU A 19 3.25 -1.54 -12.73
N SER A 20 2.06 -1.68 -12.14
CA SER A 20 1.42 -2.97 -11.90
C SER A 20 1.09 -3.55 -13.27
N ALA A 21 2.07 -4.21 -13.88
CA ALA A 21 1.79 -5.14 -14.96
C ALA A 21 1.01 -6.30 -14.33
N SER A 22 -0.31 -6.18 -14.32
CA SER A 22 -1.23 -7.28 -14.06
C SER A 22 -1.09 -8.26 -15.22
N VAL A 23 -0.04 -9.08 -15.21
CA VAL A 23 -0.04 -10.33 -15.96
C VAL A 23 -1.05 -11.21 -15.24
N ALA A 24 -2.23 -11.33 -15.84
CA ALA A 24 -3.16 -12.39 -15.52
C ALA A 24 -2.48 -13.71 -15.87
N VAL A 25 -1.73 -14.26 -14.91
CA VAL A 25 -1.30 -15.64 -14.93
C VAL A 25 -2.56 -16.45 -14.71
N ALA A 26 -2.99 -17.18 -15.75
CA ALA A 26 -3.91 -18.29 -15.58
C ALA A 26 -3.25 -19.30 -14.65
N GLN A 27 -3.59 -19.24 -13.36
CA GLN A 27 -3.24 -20.27 -12.40
C GLN A 27 -4.05 -21.52 -12.76
N ALA A 28 -3.35 -22.57 -13.19
CA ALA A 28 -3.85 -23.92 -13.12
C ALA A 28 -4.01 -24.31 -11.64
N ASP A 29 -5.06 -25.08 -11.37
CA ASP A 29 -5.58 -25.47 -10.05
C ASP A 29 -4.51 -25.76 -8.99
N SER A 30 -4.44 -24.88 -7.98
CA SER A 30 -3.82 -25.19 -6.70
C SER A 30 -4.69 -24.62 -5.59
N THR A 31 -5.39 -25.52 -4.90
CA THR A 31 -6.31 -25.27 -3.80
C THR A 31 -5.59 -24.65 -2.59
N PRO A 32 -6.04 -23.48 -2.08
CA PRO A 32 -5.46 -22.90 -0.87
C PRO A 32 -6.10 -23.49 0.39
N ALA A 33 -5.24 -23.88 1.33
CA ALA A 33 -5.60 -24.44 2.62
C ALA A 33 -6.52 -23.53 3.46
N PRO A 34 -7.39 -24.11 4.31
CA PRO A 34 -8.38 -23.36 5.07
C PRO A 34 -7.78 -22.66 6.31
N GLN A 35 -7.63 -21.33 6.26
CA GLN A 35 -7.57 -20.51 7.46
C GLN A 35 -8.99 -20.18 7.93
N ASP A 36 -9.39 -20.73 9.08
CA ASP A 36 -10.59 -20.32 9.81
C ASP A 36 -10.22 -20.11 11.28
N LYS A 37 -10.38 -18.87 11.74
CA LYS A 37 -11.15 -18.48 12.94
C LYS A 37 -10.81 -17.04 13.34
N ALA A 38 -11.75 -16.13 13.06
CA ALA A 38 -12.12 -14.95 13.87
C ALA A 38 -12.74 -13.80 13.02
N VAL A 39 -13.75 -14.09 12.18
CA VAL A 39 -14.64 -13.03 11.63
C VAL A 39 -16.08 -13.55 11.49
N GLU A 40 -16.58 -14.33 12.45
CA GLU A 40 -18.01 -14.67 12.51
C GLU A 40 -18.70 -13.68 13.43
N GLY A 41 -19.36 -12.68 12.83
CA GLY A 41 -20.11 -11.63 13.53
C GLY A 41 -20.34 -10.36 12.72
N ARG A 42 -19.77 -10.22 11.51
CA ARG A 42 -19.86 -8.98 10.72
C ARG A 42 -20.49 -9.13 9.31
N ILE A 43 -21.04 -10.30 8.96
CA ILE A 43 -21.53 -10.58 7.59
C ILE A 43 -23.07 -10.54 7.46
N GLU A 44 -23.84 -10.32 8.54
CA GLU A 44 -25.32 -10.30 8.47
C GLU A 44 -25.94 -8.94 8.14
N ARG A 45 -25.22 -8.06 7.45
CA ARG A 45 -25.83 -6.91 6.76
C ARG A 45 -25.40 -6.86 5.30
N ARG A 46 -25.70 -7.92 4.55
CA ARG A 46 -25.93 -7.75 3.12
C ARG A 46 -27.19 -6.90 3.00
N ALA A 47 -27.03 -5.58 2.94
CA ALA A 47 -28.07 -4.72 2.43
C ALA A 47 -28.48 -5.29 1.07
N ASP A 48 -29.78 -5.45 0.84
CA ASP A 48 -30.35 -5.86 -0.44
C ASP A 48 -29.97 -4.81 -1.50
N PHE A 49 -28.79 -4.96 -2.09
CA PHE A 49 -28.35 -4.13 -3.21
C PHE A 49 -29.10 -4.62 -4.43
N ASP A 50 -30.03 -3.81 -4.92
CA ASP A 50 -30.68 -4.04 -6.21
C ASP A 50 -29.60 -4.20 -7.31
N PRO A 51 -29.49 -5.38 -7.94
CA PRO A 51 -28.51 -5.63 -9.00
C PRO A 51 -28.62 -4.66 -10.17
N ALA A 52 -29.81 -4.12 -10.45
CA ALA A 52 -30.00 -3.14 -11.51
C ALA A 52 -29.30 -1.81 -11.17
N VAL A 53 -29.43 -1.33 -9.93
CA VAL A 53 -28.78 -0.09 -9.46
C VAL A 53 -27.26 -0.25 -9.44
N LEU A 54 -26.74 -1.40 -9.00
CA LEU A 54 -25.30 -1.67 -9.03
C LEU A 54 -24.77 -1.71 -10.46
N ARG A 55 -25.48 -2.37 -11.39
CA ARG A 55 -25.12 -2.42 -12.80
C ARG A 55 -25.08 -1.02 -13.40
N GLU A 56 -26.09 -0.19 -13.17
CA GLU A 56 -26.12 1.18 -13.65
C GLU A 56 -24.94 2.00 -13.13
N ARG A 57 -24.63 1.88 -11.82
CA ARG A 57 -23.49 2.56 -11.20
C ARG A 57 -22.15 2.12 -11.80
N LEU A 58 -21.97 0.82 -12.05
CA LEU A 58 -20.75 0.29 -12.67
C LEU A 58 -20.62 0.73 -14.13
N THR A 59 -21.71 0.73 -14.90
CA THR A 59 -21.72 1.24 -16.28
C THR A 59 -21.35 2.73 -16.32
N ARG A 60 -21.95 3.55 -15.44
CA ARG A 60 -21.60 4.97 -15.34
C ARG A 60 -20.13 5.16 -14.98
N ARG A 61 -19.62 4.36 -14.04
CA ARG A 61 -18.21 4.41 -13.63
C ARG A 61 -17.27 3.98 -14.75
N LEU A 62 -17.65 3.00 -15.57
CA LEU A 62 -16.86 2.56 -16.72
C LEU A 62 -16.71 3.70 -17.74
N VAL A 63 -17.82 4.37 -18.09
CA VAL A 63 -17.81 5.51 -19.03
C VAL A 63 -16.95 6.67 -18.49
N GLU A 64 -17.01 6.96 -17.19
CA GLU A 64 -16.15 7.96 -16.56
C GLU A 64 -14.66 7.60 -16.72
N LEU A 65 -14.29 6.35 -16.47
CA LEU A 65 -12.91 5.87 -16.59
C LEU A 65 -12.41 5.89 -18.04
N GLU A 66 -13.26 5.58 -19.01
CA GLU A 66 -12.93 5.67 -20.43
C GLU A 66 -12.64 7.12 -20.85
N LEU A 67 -13.46 8.07 -20.38
CA LEU A 67 -13.24 9.50 -20.62
C LEU A 67 -11.95 10.01 -19.95
N GLU A 68 -11.69 9.60 -18.71
CA GLU A 68 -10.44 9.93 -18.01
C GLU A 68 -9.22 9.36 -18.76
N THR A 69 -9.30 8.12 -19.21
CA THR A 69 -8.24 7.45 -19.99
C THR A 69 -7.98 8.17 -21.31
N ALA A 70 -9.03 8.55 -22.03
CA ALA A 70 -8.91 9.30 -23.28
C ALA A 70 -8.24 10.66 -23.06
N ARG A 71 -8.59 11.40 -21.99
CA ARG A 71 -7.94 12.67 -21.65
C ARG A 71 -6.46 12.51 -21.34
N VAL A 72 -6.09 11.49 -20.55
CA VAL A 72 -4.68 11.21 -20.22
C VAL A 72 -3.89 10.85 -21.47
N ARG A 73 -4.46 10.02 -22.37
CA ARG A 73 -3.83 9.70 -23.66
C ARG A 73 -3.59 10.95 -24.50
N ASN A 74 -4.58 11.84 -24.60
CA ASN A 74 -4.44 13.10 -25.33
C ASN A 74 -3.37 14.01 -24.71
N ALA A 75 -3.31 14.09 -23.38
CA ALA A 75 -2.28 14.83 -22.64
C ALA A 75 -0.86 14.30 -22.96
N VAL A 76 -0.70 12.98 -22.96
CA VAL A 76 0.59 12.33 -23.32
C VAL A 76 0.94 12.60 -24.78
N GLU A 77 -0.02 12.50 -25.70
CA GLU A 77 0.21 12.79 -27.11
C GLU A 77 0.61 14.26 -27.33
N GLN A 78 -0.01 15.19 -26.62
CA GLN A 78 0.31 16.61 -26.68
C GLN A 78 1.72 16.90 -26.16
N LEU A 79 2.13 16.28 -25.05
CA LEU A 79 3.52 16.34 -24.56
C LEU A 79 4.51 15.80 -25.58
N ASN A 80 4.20 14.64 -26.19
CA ASN A 80 5.07 14.03 -27.20
C ASN A 80 5.24 14.89 -28.45
N LYS A 81 4.25 15.73 -28.78
CA LYS A 81 4.33 16.71 -29.87
C LYS A 81 5.04 18.01 -29.48
N GLY A 82 5.59 18.10 -28.26
CA GLY A 82 6.26 19.31 -27.76
C GLY A 82 5.29 20.41 -27.31
N GLY A 83 4.05 20.06 -26.99
CA GLY A 83 3.08 21.00 -26.42
C GLY A 83 3.52 21.54 -25.05
N ALA A 84 3.03 22.74 -24.71
CA ALA A 84 3.36 23.37 -23.44
C ALA A 84 2.78 22.57 -22.26
N PRO A 85 3.52 22.39 -21.15
CA PRO A 85 3.01 21.71 -19.95
C PRO A 85 1.72 22.33 -19.40
N GLU A 86 1.56 23.65 -19.51
CA GLU A 86 0.39 24.39 -19.04
C GLU A 86 -0.89 23.92 -19.75
N ASP A 87 -0.83 23.69 -21.06
CA ASP A 87 -1.98 23.19 -21.84
C ASP A 87 -2.38 21.78 -21.41
N VAL A 88 -1.39 20.97 -21.04
CA VAL A 88 -1.58 19.59 -20.55
C VAL A 88 -2.21 19.61 -19.16
N PHE A 89 -1.79 20.53 -18.29
CA PHE A 89 -2.44 20.73 -17.00
C PHE A 89 -3.89 21.18 -17.15
N GLU A 90 -4.16 22.11 -18.07
CA GLU A 90 -5.52 22.56 -18.38
C GLU A 90 -6.40 21.42 -18.88
N LEU A 91 -5.86 20.52 -19.72
CA LEU A 91 -6.56 19.34 -20.21
C LEU A 91 -6.91 18.34 -19.08
N LEU A 92 -6.02 18.21 -18.08
CA LEU A 92 -6.20 17.31 -16.94
C LEU A 92 -6.95 17.92 -15.75
N ARG A 93 -7.11 19.25 -15.72
CA ARG A 93 -7.73 20.00 -14.62
C ARG A 93 -9.11 19.48 -14.22
N PRO A 94 -10.05 19.17 -15.12
CA PRO A 94 -11.36 18.64 -14.73
C PRO A 94 -11.29 17.30 -13.98
N THR A 95 -10.31 16.45 -14.31
CA THR A 95 -10.10 15.17 -13.64
C THR A 95 -9.49 15.39 -12.25
N MET A 96 -8.55 16.32 -12.13
CA MET A 96 -7.95 16.68 -10.84
C MET A 96 -8.97 17.35 -9.90
N GLU A 97 -9.78 18.28 -10.41
CA GLU A 97 -10.84 18.96 -9.64
C GLU A 97 -11.87 17.97 -9.12
N ARG A 98 -12.38 17.07 -9.97
CA ARG A 98 -13.30 16.00 -9.51
C ARG A 98 -12.69 15.11 -8.44
N ARG A 99 -11.40 14.79 -8.55
CA ARG A 99 -10.70 13.98 -7.55
C ARG A 99 -10.52 14.75 -6.23
N VAL A 100 -10.30 16.06 -6.29
CA VAL A 100 -10.22 16.96 -5.12
C VAL A 100 -11.61 17.16 -4.49
N GLU A 101 -12.68 17.22 -5.28
CA GLU A 101 -14.07 17.33 -4.81
C GLU A 101 -14.61 16.01 -4.22
N ALA A 102 -14.27 14.88 -4.85
CA ALA A 102 -14.62 13.54 -4.38
C ALA A 102 -13.80 13.12 -3.16
N MET A 103 -12.67 13.77 -2.90
CA MET A 103 -12.01 13.65 -1.61
C MET A 103 -12.93 14.31 -0.56
N PRO A 104 -13.35 13.58 0.49
CA PRO A 104 -14.12 14.18 1.57
C PRO A 104 -13.31 15.35 2.12
N ARG A 105 -13.80 16.58 1.94
CA ARG A 105 -13.18 17.78 2.51
C ARG A 105 -13.07 17.53 4.00
N ALA A 106 -11.87 17.19 4.46
CA ALA A 106 -11.57 17.01 5.87
C ALA A 106 -12.14 18.22 6.59
N HIS A 107 -13.15 18.00 7.44
CA HIS A 107 -13.74 19.00 8.32
C HIS A 107 -12.74 19.40 9.41
N GLY A 108 -11.55 19.84 9.00
CA GLY A 108 -10.63 20.62 9.80
C GLY A 108 -10.88 22.08 9.51
N GLY A 109 -11.96 22.62 10.10
CA GLY A 109 -12.04 24.06 10.30
C GLY A 109 -10.80 24.56 11.08
N PRO A 110 -10.54 25.88 11.10
CA PRO A 110 -9.58 26.43 12.06
C PRO A 110 -9.97 25.95 13.47
N PRO A 111 -9.02 25.72 14.39
CA PRO A 111 -9.35 25.80 15.81
C PRO A 111 -9.69 27.26 16.11
N GLU A 112 -10.95 27.64 15.89
CA GLU A 112 -11.53 28.84 16.48
C GLU A 112 -12.01 28.47 17.87
N GLY A 113 -11.14 28.68 18.85
CA GLY A 113 -11.51 28.76 20.25
C GLY A 113 -10.98 30.06 20.79
N PHE A 114 -11.84 31.08 20.90
CA PHE A 114 -11.91 32.04 22.01
C PHE A 114 -13.08 33.00 21.76
N GLY A 115 -14.22 32.75 22.44
CA GLY A 115 -15.38 33.65 22.44
C GLY A 115 -16.59 33.02 23.16
N PRO A 116 -17.17 33.67 24.20
CA PRO A 116 -18.05 33.02 25.17
C PRO A 116 -19.52 32.98 24.74
N LYS A 117 -20.25 32.06 25.38
CA LYS A 117 -21.72 31.89 25.48
C LYS A 117 -22.61 32.96 24.82
N GLY A 118 -23.43 32.49 23.89
CA GLY A 118 -24.75 33.01 23.50
C GLY A 118 -25.38 31.94 22.59
N GLU A 119 -26.24 31.07 23.11
CA GLU A 119 -27.70 31.21 23.13
C GLU A 119 -28.33 31.53 21.75
N GLU A 120 -29.26 30.64 21.38
CA GLU A 120 -30.29 30.76 20.33
C GLU A 120 -29.92 30.45 18.86
N GLY A 121 -30.41 29.29 18.41
CA GLY A 121 -31.30 29.25 17.23
C GLY A 121 -30.65 29.05 15.86
N GLY A 122 -30.19 27.82 15.57
CA GLY A 122 -29.94 27.38 14.19
C GLY A 122 -30.55 25.99 13.95
N PRO A 123 -31.30 25.76 12.86
CA PRO A 123 -32.08 24.54 12.68
C PRO A 123 -31.17 23.32 12.59
N ALA A 124 -31.48 22.33 13.44
CA ALA A 124 -30.89 21.01 13.41
C ALA A 124 -30.97 20.44 11.98
N ILE A 125 -29.82 20.34 11.31
CA ILE A 125 -29.70 19.49 10.14
C ILE A 125 -29.99 18.08 10.63
N ARG A 126 -31.21 17.60 10.39
CA ARG A 126 -31.61 16.20 10.55
C ARG A 126 -30.66 15.35 9.71
N ARG A 127 -29.62 14.82 10.34
CA ARG A 127 -28.96 13.61 9.88
C ARG A 127 -30.03 12.53 9.83
N GLY A 128 -30.42 12.15 8.62
CA GLY A 128 -31.30 11.00 8.42
C GLY A 128 -30.69 9.75 9.06
N PRO A 129 -31.49 8.88 9.68
CA PRO A 129 -31.03 7.60 10.17
C PRO A 129 -30.88 6.67 8.97
N GLY A 130 -29.66 6.33 8.55
CA GLY A 130 -29.49 5.27 7.53
C GLY A 130 -28.24 5.30 6.65
N GLY A 131 -27.37 6.30 6.73
CA GLY A 131 -26.10 6.26 6.00
C GLY A 131 -25.03 5.51 6.78
N PRO A 132 -24.43 4.41 6.27
CA PRO A 132 -23.25 3.82 6.91
C PRO A 132 -22.12 4.84 6.87
N ALA A 133 -21.75 5.34 8.05
CA ALA A 133 -20.64 6.26 8.25
C ALA A 133 -19.30 5.51 8.14
N HIS A 134 -18.95 4.93 7.00
CA HIS A 134 -17.69 4.21 6.84
C HIS A 134 -17.14 4.32 5.41
N GLU A 135 -16.35 5.36 5.12
CA GLU A 135 -15.27 5.32 4.10
C GLU A 135 -14.41 6.60 4.04
N GLY A 136 -14.51 7.52 5.01
CA GLY A 136 -13.71 8.76 5.06
C GLY A 136 -12.72 8.86 6.22
N MET A 137 -12.85 8.02 7.25
CA MET A 137 -11.76 7.74 8.20
C MET A 137 -10.84 6.69 7.57
N MET A 138 -9.60 6.59 8.03
CA MET A 138 -8.66 5.48 7.75
C MET A 138 -7.62 5.63 6.60
N LEU A 139 -7.11 6.81 6.28
CA LEU A 139 -5.67 6.87 5.94
C LEU A 139 -4.86 7.13 7.21
N ARG A 140 -5.19 8.22 7.94
CA ARG A 140 -4.49 8.60 9.17
C ARG A 140 -4.58 7.54 10.27
N ASP A 141 -5.72 6.88 10.44
CA ASP A 141 -5.90 5.84 11.46
C ASP A 141 -5.24 4.50 11.07
N ARG A 142 -5.14 4.18 9.77
CA ARG A 142 -4.35 3.01 9.31
C ARG A 142 -2.85 3.21 9.51
N PHE A 143 -2.36 4.44 9.46
CA PHE A 143 -0.97 4.75 9.79
C PHE A 143 -0.72 4.88 11.30
N ASN A 144 -1.76 5.11 12.11
CA ASN A 144 -1.63 5.32 13.56
C ASN A 144 -1.92 4.08 14.42
N ALA A 145 -2.51 3.00 13.87
CA ALA A 145 -2.95 1.83 14.65
C ALA A 145 -1.85 0.79 14.98
N GLY A 146 -0.56 1.18 14.92
CA GLY A 146 0.53 0.35 15.41
C GLY A 146 0.74 0.53 16.91
N GLU A 147 1.17 -0.53 17.60
CA GLU A 147 1.71 -0.42 18.96
C GLU A 147 2.82 0.64 18.98
N PRO A 148 2.93 1.43 20.06
CA PRO A 148 4.02 2.38 20.20
C PRO A 148 5.37 1.65 20.16
N LEU A 149 6.36 2.28 19.54
CA LEU A 149 7.73 1.81 19.53
C LEU A 149 8.24 1.63 20.96
N THR A 150 8.86 0.49 21.25
CA THR A 150 9.60 0.31 22.50
C THR A 150 10.84 1.20 22.51
N ASP A 151 11.33 1.57 23.69
CA ASP A 151 12.53 2.41 23.83
C ASP A 151 13.77 1.79 23.15
N GLU A 152 13.88 0.46 23.18
CA GLU A 152 14.97 -0.27 22.53
C GLU A 152 14.89 -0.14 21.00
N GLN A 153 13.70 -0.35 20.42
CA GLN A 153 13.47 -0.19 18.99
C GLN A 153 13.73 1.25 18.54
N ARG A 154 13.29 2.23 19.33
CA ARG A 154 13.54 3.66 19.07
C ARG A 154 15.04 3.95 18.99
N ARG A 155 15.83 3.56 20.00
CA ARG A 155 17.29 3.77 20.01
C ARG A 155 18.01 3.07 18.85
N ALA A 156 17.56 1.88 18.49
CA ALA A 156 18.11 1.15 17.35
C ALA A 156 17.85 1.90 16.03
N LEU A 157 16.64 2.43 15.84
CA LEU A 157 16.27 3.23 14.66
C LEU A 157 17.03 4.55 14.61
N GLU A 158 17.18 5.25 15.73
CA GLU A 158 17.97 6.48 15.83
C GLU A 158 19.44 6.22 15.46
N SER A 159 20.04 5.17 16.01
CA SER A 159 21.42 4.77 15.70
C SER A 159 21.57 4.42 14.21
N PHE A 160 20.59 3.72 13.65
CA PHE A 160 20.56 3.40 12.23
C PHE A 160 20.49 4.66 11.36
N LEU A 161 19.59 5.60 11.68
CA LEU A 161 19.43 6.85 10.95
C LEU A 161 20.69 7.72 11.05
N ALA A 162 21.33 7.77 12.21
CA ALA A 162 22.58 8.52 12.39
C ALA A 162 23.72 7.95 11.55
N ALA A 163 23.83 6.63 11.45
CA ALA A 163 24.89 5.97 10.67
C ALA A 163 24.69 6.06 9.15
N ASN A 164 23.44 6.01 8.66
CA ASN A 164 23.15 5.86 7.23
C ASN A 164 22.55 7.11 6.57
N THR A 165 21.86 7.95 7.35
CA THR A 165 21.10 9.11 6.85
C THR A 165 21.20 10.29 7.83
N PRO A 166 22.40 10.88 8.03
CA PRO A 166 22.63 11.86 9.09
C PRO A 166 21.73 13.11 8.98
N ARG A 167 21.34 13.49 7.76
CA ARG A 167 20.37 14.59 7.54
C ARG A 167 18.99 14.27 8.12
N VAL A 168 18.53 13.02 7.98
CA VAL A 168 17.24 12.56 8.49
C VAL A 168 17.29 12.42 10.02
N ALA A 169 18.41 11.97 10.58
CA ALA A 169 18.63 11.94 12.02
C ALA A 169 18.57 13.35 12.64
N ALA A 170 19.29 14.32 12.07
CA ALA A 170 19.23 15.70 12.55
C ALA A 170 17.83 16.33 12.42
N GLN A 171 17.05 15.89 11.42
CA GLN A 171 15.65 16.27 11.30
C GLN A 171 14.78 15.62 12.38
N LEU A 172 15.00 14.35 12.69
CA LEU A 172 14.29 13.64 13.73
C LEU A 172 14.47 14.37 15.07
N ASP A 173 15.70 14.76 15.41
CA ASP A 173 15.98 15.54 16.64
C ASP A 173 15.18 16.85 16.70
N ARG A 174 15.09 17.57 15.58
CA ARG A 174 14.26 18.79 15.48
C ARG A 174 12.78 18.48 15.60
N LEU A 175 12.30 17.42 14.94
CA LEU A 175 10.91 17.00 15.00
C LEU A 175 10.52 16.55 16.41
N GLU A 176 11.41 15.92 17.16
CA GLU A 176 11.12 15.52 18.54
C GLU A 176 10.88 16.72 19.45
N SER A 177 11.68 17.78 19.28
CA SER A 177 11.50 19.06 19.99
C SER A 177 10.21 19.78 19.56
N ASP A 178 10.00 19.95 18.26
CA ASP A 178 8.96 20.85 17.75
C ASP A 178 7.60 20.15 17.60
N HIS A 179 7.61 18.89 17.19
CA HIS A 179 6.45 18.12 16.73
C HIS A 179 6.57 16.62 17.06
N PRO A 180 6.51 16.21 18.35
CA PRO A 180 6.83 14.84 18.78
C PRO A 180 5.99 13.76 18.09
N GLN A 181 4.73 14.07 17.74
CA GLN A 181 3.86 13.15 16.98
C GLN A 181 4.37 12.88 15.55
N ALA A 182 4.99 13.88 14.91
CA ALA A 182 5.55 13.73 13.58
C ALA A 182 6.88 12.95 13.61
N ALA A 183 7.68 13.13 14.65
CA ALA A 183 8.86 12.31 14.91
C ALA A 183 8.48 10.83 15.10
N GLU A 184 7.48 10.55 15.94
CA GLU A 184 7.00 9.18 16.15
C GLU A 184 6.47 8.54 14.85
N PHE A 185 5.74 9.31 14.04
CA PHE A 185 5.29 8.85 12.73
C PHE A 185 6.46 8.48 11.80
N LEU A 186 7.49 9.34 11.75
CA LEU A 186 8.69 9.07 10.95
C LEU A 186 9.37 7.80 11.41
N LEU A 187 9.58 7.62 12.72
CA LEU A 187 10.18 6.42 13.28
C LEU A 187 9.38 5.15 12.96
N ARG A 188 8.05 5.18 13.02
CA ARG A 188 7.21 4.04 12.64
C ARG A 188 7.31 3.71 11.14
N ASP A 189 7.37 4.71 10.27
CA ASP A 189 7.58 4.48 8.83
C ASP A 189 8.95 3.82 8.57
N VAL A 190 10.00 4.30 9.25
CA VAL A 190 11.35 3.71 9.16
C VAL A 190 11.36 2.30 9.73
N GLN A 191 10.70 2.04 10.87
CA GLN A 191 10.61 0.71 11.47
C GLN A 191 10.04 -0.33 10.51
N ARG A 192 8.92 -0.01 9.84
CA ARG A 192 8.30 -0.92 8.87
C ARG A 192 9.28 -1.28 7.75
N ARG A 193 10.02 -0.31 7.24
CA ARG A 193 11.04 -0.52 6.21
C ARG A 193 12.21 -1.36 6.74
N MET A 194 12.61 -1.15 8.00
CA MET A 194 13.65 -1.96 8.65
C MET A 194 13.26 -3.42 8.80
N GLN A 195 12.00 -3.72 9.14
CA GLN A 195 11.50 -5.10 9.17
C GLN A 195 11.58 -5.78 7.81
N GLU A 196 11.30 -5.04 6.72
CA GLU A 196 11.47 -5.55 5.36
C GLU A 196 12.96 -5.80 5.04
N LEU A 197 13.85 -4.91 5.48
CA LEU A 197 15.30 -5.06 5.32
C LEU A 197 15.86 -6.22 6.14
N GLU A 198 15.37 -6.47 7.35
CA GLU A 198 15.75 -7.63 8.16
C GLU A 198 15.36 -8.95 7.50
N ARG A 199 14.19 -9.00 6.86
CA ARG A 199 13.79 -10.17 6.07
C ARG A 199 14.75 -10.37 4.90
N VAL A 200 15.07 -9.31 4.17
CA VAL A 200 16.02 -9.38 3.05
C VAL A 200 17.41 -9.77 3.53
N ALA A 201 17.88 -9.27 4.67
CA ALA A 201 19.17 -9.65 5.23
C ALA A 201 19.27 -11.16 5.50
N LYS A 202 18.16 -11.82 5.84
CA LYS A 202 18.09 -13.27 6.05
C LYS A 202 18.02 -14.06 4.75
N GLU A 203 17.31 -13.56 3.75
CA GLU A 203 17.07 -14.25 2.47
C GLU A 203 18.19 -14.00 1.44
N ASP A 204 18.67 -12.76 1.34
CA ASP A 204 19.65 -12.27 0.37
C ASP A 204 20.52 -11.15 0.98
N PRO A 205 21.63 -11.51 1.67
CA PRO A 205 22.54 -10.54 2.27
C PRO A 205 23.21 -9.60 1.25
N ALA A 206 23.37 -10.03 0.00
CA ALA A 206 23.97 -9.21 -1.05
C ALA A 206 23.04 -8.08 -1.46
N ALA A 207 21.72 -8.31 -1.49
CA ALA A 207 20.71 -7.28 -1.76
C ALA A 207 20.55 -6.25 -0.64
N LEU A 208 20.99 -6.55 0.58
CA LEU A 208 20.75 -5.69 1.74
C LEU A 208 21.35 -4.28 1.55
N GLN A 209 22.59 -4.19 1.09
CA GLN A 209 23.27 -2.89 0.94
C GLN A 209 22.58 -1.99 -0.09
N GLU A 210 22.09 -2.57 -1.18
CA GLU A 210 21.40 -1.80 -2.22
C GLU A 210 20.02 -1.32 -1.76
N ARG A 211 19.29 -2.16 -1.02
CA ARG A 211 18.02 -1.74 -0.42
C ARG A 211 18.21 -0.69 0.66
N LEU A 212 19.28 -0.78 1.45
CA LEU A 212 19.65 0.25 2.42
C LEU A 212 19.88 1.59 1.73
N ARG A 213 20.65 1.61 0.63
CA ARG A 213 20.86 2.81 -0.19
C ARG A 213 19.54 3.34 -0.78
N ALA A 214 18.67 2.45 -1.26
CA ALA A 214 17.37 2.87 -1.79
C ALA A 214 16.49 3.54 -0.72
N VAL A 215 16.45 2.98 0.49
CA VAL A 215 15.72 3.54 1.62
C VAL A 215 16.33 4.87 2.06
N SER A 216 17.65 4.97 2.16
CA SER A 216 18.33 6.22 2.55
C SER A 216 18.05 7.33 1.54
N SER A 217 18.24 7.08 0.24
CA SER A 217 17.98 8.06 -0.81
C SER A 217 16.50 8.49 -0.84
N GLU A 218 15.55 7.58 -0.58
CA GLU A 218 14.14 7.96 -0.53
C GLU A 218 13.83 8.92 0.63
N LEU A 219 14.39 8.66 1.82
CA LEU A 219 14.21 9.54 2.98
C LEU A 219 14.82 10.92 2.72
N GLU A 220 16.00 10.97 2.09
CA GLU A 220 16.65 12.23 1.73
C GLU A 220 15.90 13.02 0.64
N ILE A 221 15.37 12.34 -0.38
CA ILE A 221 14.53 12.98 -1.42
C ILE A 221 13.29 13.59 -0.77
N ARG A 222 12.61 12.84 0.11
CA ARG A 222 11.43 13.32 0.82
C ARG A 222 11.78 14.56 1.64
N GLN A 223 12.92 14.55 2.32
CA GLN A 223 13.33 15.69 3.13
C GLN A 223 13.68 16.91 2.28
N ALA A 224 14.45 16.75 1.20
CA ALA A 224 14.75 17.82 0.26
C ALA A 224 13.47 18.41 -0.36
N ALA A 225 12.47 17.58 -0.67
CA ALA A 225 11.17 18.04 -1.13
C ALA A 225 10.40 18.85 -0.09
N MET A 226 10.45 18.45 1.19
CA MET A 226 9.86 19.23 2.29
C MET A 226 10.55 20.58 2.46
N ASP A 227 11.88 20.61 2.38
CA ASP A 227 12.67 21.84 2.47
C ASP A 227 12.38 22.77 1.29
N PHE A 228 12.25 22.23 0.07
CA PHE A 228 11.81 23.02 -1.09
C PHE A 228 10.46 23.68 -0.85
N VAL A 229 9.47 22.96 -0.31
CA VAL A 229 8.14 23.52 -0.03
C VAL A 229 8.18 24.58 1.07
N ARG A 230 9.00 24.37 2.12
CA ARG A 230 9.22 25.38 3.18
C ARG A 230 9.86 26.64 2.61
N ALA A 231 10.93 26.50 1.84
CA ALA A 231 11.63 27.62 1.20
C ALA A 231 10.70 28.39 0.24
N ARG A 232 9.88 27.68 -0.55
CA ARG A 232 8.86 28.28 -1.41
C ARG A 232 7.83 29.10 -0.64
N ARG A 233 7.38 28.60 0.52
CA ARG A 233 6.42 29.33 1.39
C ARG A 233 7.05 30.57 2.02
N ALA A 234 8.34 30.53 2.32
CA ALA A 234 9.10 31.65 2.86
C ALA A 234 9.56 32.64 1.76
N ALA A 235 9.27 32.37 0.49
CA ALA A 235 9.81 33.10 -0.66
C ALA A 235 11.36 33.15 -0.68
N ASP A 236 12.02 32.15 -0.09
CA ASP A 236 13.47 32.03 -0.06
C ASP A 236 13.94 31.31 -1.33
N VAL A 237 14.46 32.09 -2.28
CA VAL A 237 14.89 31.57 -3.59
C VAL A 237 16.18 30.75 -3.48
N ALA A 238 17.09 31.12 -2.57
CA ALA A 238 18.35 30.42 -2.39
C ALA A 238 18.10 29.02 -1.81
N ALA A 239 17.31 28.92 -0.74
CA ALA A 239 16.95 27.64 -0.14
C ALA A 239 16.12 26.76 -1.10
N GLN A 240 15.29 27.35 -1.97
CA GLN A 240 14.60 26.61 -3.03
C GLN A 240 15.59 25.99 -4.03
N ALA A 241 16.58 26.76 -4.48
CA ALA A 241 17.59 26.28 -5.42
C ALA A 241 18.44 25.16 -4.81
N GLU A 242 18.85 25.29 -3.55
CA GLU A 242 19.59 24.26 -2.82
C GLU A 242 18.78 22.97 -2.67
N ALA A 243 17.52 23.07 -2.23
CA ALA A 243 16.65 21.91 -2.08
C ALA A 243 16.38 21.22 -3.43
N ARG A 244 16.21 21.99 -4.51
CA ARG A 244 16.08 21.45 -5.87
C ARG A 244 17.35 20.73 -6.31
N ALA A 245 18.51 21.32 -6.11
CA ALA A 245 19.79 20.70 -6.46
C ALA A 245 20.01 19.37 -5.70
N ALA A 246 19.62 19.32 -4.42
CA ALA A 246 19.65 18.07 -3.65
C ALA A 246 18.74 16.99 -4.25
N ILE A 247 17.52 17.34 -4.66
CA ILE A 247 16.61 16.40 -5.34
C ILE A 247 17.22 15.91 -6.66
N GLU A 248 17.77 16.82 -7.47
CA GLU A 248 18.39 16.50 -8.76
C GLU A 248 19.59 15.55 -8.62
N GLN A 249 20.32 15.62 -7.52
CA GLN A 249 21.41 14.68 -7.20
C GLN A 249 20.91 13.32 -6.72
N LEU A 250 19.90 13.29 -5.86
CA LEU A 250 19.42 12.05 -5.22
C LEU A 250 18.53 11.19 -6.13
N VAL A 251 17.80 11.81 -7.08
CA VAL A 251 16.87 11.07 -7.96
C VAL A 251 17.60 10.05 -8.85
N PRO A 252 18.71 10.38 -9.54
CA PRO A 252 19.49 9.39 -10.30
C PRO A 252 19.95 8.20 -9.47
N GLU A 253 20.41 8.43 -8.24
CA GLU A 253 20.82 7.35 -7.32
C GLU A 253 19.66 6.42 -6.97
N ARG A 254 18.48 7.00 -6.67
CA ARG A 254 17.26 6.24 -6.39
C ARG A 254 16.82 5.41 -7.61
N VAL A 255 16.92 5.97 -8.81
CA VAL A 255 16.61 5.27 -10.06
C VAL A 255 17.58 4.12 -10.28
N ALA A 256 18.88 4.34 -10.14
CA ALA A 256 19.90 3.30 -10.27
C ALA A 256 19.67 2.14 -9.28
N ALA A 257 19.43 2.45 -8.00
CA ALA A 257 19.13 1.42 -6.99
C ALA A 257 17.83 0.65 -7.30
N THR A 258 16.80 1.33 -7.84
CA THR A 258 15.57 0.66 -8.28
C THR A 258 15.85 -0.31 -9.42
N LEU A 259 16.60 0.12 -10.43
CA LEU A 259 16.90 -0.70 -11.61
C LEU A 259 17.69 -1.94 -11.20
N ALA A 260 18.72 -1.79 -10.36
CA ALA A 260 19.51 -2.91 -9.88
C ALA A 260 18.67 -3.92 -9.06
N ASP A 261 17.76 -3.44 -8.19
CA ASP A 261 16.82 -4.31 -7.48
C ASP A 261 15.90 -5.08 -8.45
N ARG A 262 15.41 -4.43 -9.52
CA ARG A 262 14.57 -5.08 -10.53
C ARG A 262 15.34 -6.08 -11.39
N GLU A 263 16.60 -5.79 -11.70
CA GLU A 263 17.48 -6.71 -12.41
C GLU A 263 17.75 -7.98 -11.58
N ARG A 264 17.98 -7.84 -10.26
CA ARG A 264 18.12 -8.97 -9.34
C ARG A 264 16.83 -9.79 -9.24
N GLU A 265 15.68 -9.14 -9.09
CA GLU A 265 14.37 -9.81 -9.08
C GLU A 265 14.12 -10.58 -10.38
N LEU A 266 14.43 -9.98 -11.53
CA LEU A 266 14.33 -10.62 -12.84
C LEU A 266 15.25 -11.83 -12.97
N ALA A 267 16.48 -11.74 -12.46
CA ALA A 267 17.43 -12.86 -12.45
C ALA A 267 16.91 -14.03 -11.60
N ALA A 268 16.41 -13.76 -10.39
CA ALA A 268 15.85 -14.78 -9.51
C ALA A 268 14.60 -15.45 -10.14
N MET A 269 13.74 -14.68 -10.80
CA MET A 269 12.59 -15.22 -11.53
C MET A 269 13.01 -16.11 -12.70
N LYS A 270 14.04 -15.72 -13.47
CA LYS A 270 14.58 -16.55 -14.56
C LYS A 270 15.12 -17.88 -14.06
N GLU A 271 15.86 -17.88 -12.95
CA GLU A 271 16.35 -19.12 -12.34
C GLU A 271 15.21 -20.02 -11.84
N ARG A 272 14.16 -19.43 -11.26
CA ARG A 272 12.96 -20.18 -10.85
C ARG A 272 12.24 -20.80 -12.06
N ILE A 273 12.10 -20.06 -13.16
CA ILE A 273 11.51 -20.59 -14.40
C ILE A 273 12.34 -21.75 -14.93
N ALA A 274 13.66 -21.59 -15.04
CA ALA A 274 14.54 -22.65 -15.51
C ALA A 274 14.46 -23.93 -14.65
N ARG A 275 14.33 -23.78 -13.32
CA ARG A 275 14.10 -24.92 -12.41
C ARG A 275 12.77 -25.61 -12.68
N MET A 276 11.67 -24.86 -12.80
CA MET A 276 10.35 -25.44 -13.11
C MET A 276 10.34 -26.12 -14.48
N GLU A 277 11.03 -25.57 -15.48
CA GLU A 277 11.16 -26.20 -16.80
C GLU A 277 11.93 -27.52 -16.72
N ALA A 278 13.01 -27.57 -15.93
CA ALA A 278 13.77 -28.80 -15.68
C ALA A 278 12.93 -29.85 -14.93
N GLU A 279 12.16 -29.45 -13.91
CA GLU A 279 11.23 -30.32 -13.19
C GLU A 279 10.15 -30.88 -14.11
N LEU A 280 9.56 -30.04 -14.98
CA LEU A 280 8.58 -30.48 -15.97
C LEU A 280 9.18 -31.43 -17.00
N ALA A 281 10.41 -31.18 -17.46
CA ALA A 281 11.09 -32.08 -18.38
C ALA A 281 11.37 -33.44 -17.73
N ALA A 282 11.81 -33.46 -16.47
CA ALA A 282 12.00 -34.68 -15.69
C ALA A 282 10.69 -35.45 -15.48
N ALA A 283 9.62 -34.76 -15.09
CA ALA A 283 8.29 -35.35 -14.91
C ALA A 283 7.72 -35.94 -16.23
N ARG A 284 8.03 -35.32 -17.37
CA ARG A 284 7.66 -35.84 -18.70
C ARG A 284 8.50 -37.04 -19.13
N ALA A 285 9.75 -37.12 -18.67
CA ALA A 285 10.64 -38.23 -18.99
C ALA A 285 10.26 -39.51 -18.24
N ASP A 286 9.79 -39.40 -16.99
CA ASP A 286 9.30 -40.53 -16.21
C ASP A 286 7.92 -40.28 -15.55
N PRO A 287 6.83 -40.33 -16.34
CA PRO A 287 5.49 -40.14 -15.81
C PRO A 287 5.06 -41.26 -14.85
N GLN A 288 5.62 -42.47 -14.95
CA GLN A 288 5.27 -43.59 -14.09
C GLN A 288 5.84 -43.41 -12.69
N GLU A 289 7.08 -42.93 -12.56
CA GLU A 289 7.66 -42.59 -11.26
C GLU A 289 6.86 -41.47 -10.56
N MET A 290 6.41 -40.46 -11.31
CA MET A 290 5.58 -39.38 -10.76
C MET A 290 4.22 -39.89 -10.27
N ILE A 291 3.57 -40.78 -11.04
CA ILE A 291 2.31 -41.42 -10.64
C ILE A 291 2.52 -42.27 -9.38
N ALA A 292 3.60 -43.07 -9.32
CA ALA A 292 3.91 -43.91 -8.17
C ALA A 292 4.15 -43.09 -6.90
N LYS A 293 4.99 -42.04 -6.96
CA LYS A 293 5.20 -41.11 -5.84
C LYS A 293 3.91 -40.47 -5.36
N ARG A 294 3.04 -40.06 -6.29
CA ARG A 294 1.77 -39.43 -5.93
C ARG A 294 0.78 -40.41 -5.30
N LEU A 295 0.77 -41.66 -5.76
CA LEU A 295 0.00 -42.73 -5.12
C LEU A 295 0.50 -42.99 -3.70
N ASP A 296 1.81 -43.09 -3.48
CA ASP A 296 2.39 -43.30 -2.15
C ASP A 296 2.05 -42.16 -1.18
N GLU A 297 2.15 -40.89 -1.61
CA GLU A 297 1.74 -39.74 -0.80
C GLU A 297 0.26 -39.78 -0.41
N LEU A 298 -0.61 -40.18 -1.35
CA LEU A 298 -2.05 -40.29 -1.09
C LEU A 298 -2.35 -41.43 -0.11
N LEU A 299 -1.71 -42.58 -0.28
CA LEU A 299 -1.85 -43.72 0.62
C LEU A 299 -1.34 -43.36 2.02
N GLN A 300 -0.18 -42.71 2.14
CA GLN A 300 0.35 -42.26 3.42
C GLN A 300 -0.56 -41.26 4.13
N ARG A 301 -1.19 -40.34 3.38
CA ARG A 301 -2.20 -39.42 3.95
C ARG A 301 -3.45 -40.15 4.45
N LEU A 302 -3.88 -41.20 3.75
CA LEU A 302 -5.02 -42.02 4.17
C LEU A 302 -4.70 -42.84 5.42
N GLU A 303 -3.46 -43.33 5.55
CA GLU A 303 -3.00 -44.03 6.75
C GLU A 303 -2.87 -43.10 7.96
N GLN A 304 -2.43 -41.86 7.75
CA GLN A 304 -2.31 -40.85 8.80
C GLN A 304 -3.64 -40.15 9.12
N ALA A 305 -4.66 -40.31 8.28
CA ALA A 305 -5.97 -39.73 8.54
C ALA A 305 -6.52 -40.35 9.83
N PRO A 306 -6.92 -39.54 10.83
CA PRO A 306 -7.52 -40.08 12.03
C PRO A 306 -8.74 -40.89 11.61
N VAL A 307 -8.73 -42.19 11.93
CA VAL A 307 -9.88 -43.07 11.71
C VAL A 307 -11.07 -42.34 12.29
N MET A 308 -11.97 -41.87 11.41
CA MET A 308 -13.22 -41.25 11.82
C MET A 308 -13.95 -42.33 12.60
N GLN A 309 -13.82 -42.31 13.93
CA GLN A 309 -14.53 -43.24 14.78
C GLN A 309 -16.00 -43.10 14.43
N PRO A 310 -16.68 -44.20 14.07
CA PRO A 310 -18.09 -44.15 13.77
C PRO A 310 -18.78 -43.50 14.96
N ARG A 311 -19.43 -42.37 14.70
CA ARG A 311 -20.11 -41.58 15.73
C ARG A 311 -21.05 -42.51 16.49
N ALA A 312 -20.90 -42.57 17.81
CA ALA A 312 -21.72 -43.46 18.62
C ALA A 312 -23.21 -43.15 18.37
N PRO A 313 -24.07 -44.16 18.18
CA PRO A 313 -25.49 -43.94 17.97
C PRO A 313 -26.09 -43.25 19.21
N GLY A 314 -26.43 -41.97 19.06
CA GLY A 314 -27.02 -41.15 20.12
C GLY A 314 -26.28 -39.84 20.43
N GLU A 315 -25.07 -39.62 19.91
CA GLU A 315 -24.43 -38.31 20.06
C GLU A 315 -25.12 -37.26 19.19
N PRO A 316 -25.63 -36.15 19.78
CA PRO A 316 -26.27 -35.09 19.02
C PRO A 316 -25.30 -34.55 17.98
N ALA A 317 -25.82 -34.37 16.76
CA ALA A 317 -25.05 -33.84 15.67
C ALA A 317 -24.61 -32.41 15.98
N GLU A 318 -23.44 -32.24 16.60
CA GLU A 318 -22.77 -30.95 16.61
C GLU A 318 -22.80 -30.39 15.19
N PRO A 319 -23.21 -29.12 14.99
CA PRO A 319 -23.32 -28.49 13.69
C PRO A 319 -21.91 -28.28 13.14
N ARG A 320 -21.32 -29.35 12.60
CA ARG A 320 -20.07 -29.29 11.87
C ARG A 320 -20.34 -28.50 10.60
N LEU A 321 -19.71 -27.33 10.53
CA LEU A 321 -19.49 -26.48 9.36
C LEU A 321 -19.22 -27.34 8.10
N ARG A 322 -20.28 -27.74 7.39
CA ARG A 322 -20.25 -28.53 6.14
C ARG A 322 -19.83 -27.65 4.95
N ARG A 323 -18.64 -27.06 4.96
CA ARG A 323 -18.27 -26.12 3.88
C ARG A 323 -16.91 -26.26 3.21
N LYS A 324 -16.07 -27.25 3.54
CA LYS A 324 -14.69 -27.27 3.00
C LYS A 324 -14.25 -28.47 2.18
N VAL A 325 -15.12 -29.44 1.87
CA VAL A 325 -14.72 -30.63 1.08
C VAL A 325 -15.38 -30.72 -0.30
N ARG A 326 -16.24 -29.75 -0.67
CA ARG A 326 -16.93 -29.79 -1.97
C ARG A 326 -16.19 -29.06 -3.11
N ASP A 327 -15.18 -28.27 -2.79
CA ASP A 327 -14.53 -27.39 -3.78
C ASP A 327 -13.11 -27.86 -4.17
N GLU A 328 -12.67 -29.06 -3.75
CA GLU A 328 -11.33 -29.61 -4.10
C GLU A 328 -11.36 -30.86 -5.00
N ILE A 329 -12.49 -31.13 -5.69
CA ILE A 329 -12.58 -32.11 -6.79
C ILE A 329 -13.11 -31.38 -8.03
#